data_AF-A0A9W4ZEA0-F1
#
_entry.id   AF-A0A9W4ZEA0-F1
#
_cell.length_a   1.000
_cell.length_b   1.000
_cell.length_c   1.000
_cell.angle_alpha   90.00
_cell.angle_beta   90.00
_cell.angle_gamma   90.00
#
_symmetry.space_group_name_H-M   'P 1'
#
loop_
_entity.id
_entity.type
_entity.pdbx_description
1 polymer ?
#
loop_
_entity_poly.entity_id
_entity_poly.type
_entity_poly.pdbx_seq_one_letter_code
_entity_poly.pdbx_strand_id
1 'polypeptide(L)'
;MNVQTKGNEQITKLLDNWYIEIRKRNLNNAKQLKKELDKNITSVKDDKNVLLYHSLLNFRYQYLMDSLSIGKDSFKEIESFDIPTDEPLLYYYHFFKAMHSNITGDYNLAKEHYEKAEIKLKQIPDQLEQAEFYFKLSTFSCHNQQYVLALKQVSKAKEIFSKYNGYELNIGYCNNLYGLACIHLKEYIQCRRMSYLCIGYIPKTKRRTSNLIRST
;
A
#
# COMPACT_ATOMS: atom_id res chain seq x y z
N MET A 1 34.63 12.22 0.12
CA MET A 1 33.26 11.68 0.29
C MET A 1 32.97 11.64 1.79
N ASN A 2 31.95 12.36 2.27
CA ASN A 2 31.76 12.65 3.70
C ASN A 2 31.12 11.44 4.42
N VAL A 3 31.45 11.20 5.69
CA VAL A 3 30.90 10.07 6.47
C VAL A 3 29.37 10.19 6.61
N GLN A 4 28.86 11.41 6.71
CA GLN A 4 27.43 11.71 6.81
C GLN A 4 26.66 11.39 5.51
N THR A 5 27.23 11.68 4.34
CA THR A 5 26.59 11.34 3.05
C THR A 5 26.49 9.83 2.85
N LYS A 6 27.49 9.07 3.33
CA LYS A 6 27.47 7.60 3.28
C LYS A 6 26.45 6.98 4.24
N GLY A 7 26.20 7.60 5.39
CA GLY A 7 25.16 7.19 6.34
C GLY A 7 23.74 7.40 5.79
N ASN A 8 23.48 8.54 5.17
CA ASN A 8 22.17 8.84 4.58
C ASN A 8 21.81 7.87 3.43
N GLU A 9 22.78 7.52 2.58
CA GLU A 9 22.58 6.53 1.52
C GLU A 9 22.22 5.13 2.07
N GLN A 10 22.83 4.72 3.18
CA GLN A 10 22.53 3.43 3.81
C GLN A 10 21.12 3.40 4.40
N ILE A 11 20.70 4.48 5.04
CA ILE A 11 19.36 4.58 5.63
C ILE A 11 18.30 4.68 4.55
N THR A 12 18.55 5.40 3.46
CA THR A 12 17.64 5.46 2.31
C THR A 12 17.41 4.07 1.72
N LYS A 13 18.47 3.28 1.50
CA LYS A 13 18.34 1.88 1.06
C LYS A 13 17.56 1.01 2.04
N LEU A 14 17.72 1.25 3.34
CA LEU A 14 16.97 0.52 4.37
C LEU A 14 15.48 0.89 4.34
N LEU A 15 15.14 2.16 4.09
CA LEU A 15 13.77 2.63 3.87
C LEU A 15 13.16 1.99 2.61
N ASP A 16 13.89 1.94 1.50
CA ASP A 16 13.44 1.30 0.26
C ASP A 16 13.13 -0.19 0.48
N ASN A 17 14.04 -0.91 1.14
CA ASN A 17 13.85 -2.32 1.50
C ASN A 17 12.63 -2.51 2.41
N TRP A 18 12.47 -1.63 3.39
CA TRP A 18 11.31 -1.66 4.28
C TRP A 18 10.01 -1.47 3.50
N TYR A 19 10.00 -0.54 2.56
CA TYR A 19 8.83 -0.29 1.72
C TYR A 19 8.47 -1.49 0.82
N ILE A 20 9.48 -2.16 0.26
CA ILE A 20 9.27 -3.42 -0.49
C ILE A 20 8.58 -4.46 0.39
N GLU A 21 9.04 -4.68 1.62
CA GLU A 21 8.43 -5.66 2.53
C GLU A 21 7.02 -5.26 2.97
N ILE A 22 6.74 -3.95 3.12
CA ILE A 22 5.40 -3.41 3.37
C ILE A 22 4.45 -3.75 2.20
N ARG A 23 4.88 -3.53 0.95
CA ARG A 23 4.05 -3.80 -0.24
C ARG A 23 3.81 -5.30 -0.45
N LYS A 24 4.81 -6.13 -0.17
CA LYS A 24 4.69 -7.60 -0.14
C LYS A 24 3.88 -8.12 1.06
N ARG A 25 3.51 -7.25 2.01
CA ARG A 25 2.81 -7.60 3.26
C ARG A 25 3.57 -8.64 4.10
N ASN A 26 4.89 -8.64 4.03
CA ASN A 26 5.72 -9.50 4.84
C ASN A 26 5.88 -8.90 6.24
N LEU A 27 4.89 -9.14 7.11
CA LEU A 27 4.79 -8.49 8.42
C LEU A 27 6.00 -8.75 9.32
N ASN A 28 6.59 -9.95 9.22
CA ASN A 28 7.76 -10.32 10.02
C ASN A 28 8.97 -9.47 9.65
N ASN A 29 9.31 -9.42 8.36
CA ASN A 29 10.43 -8.63 7.87
C ASN A 29 10.17 -7.13 8.03
N ALA A 30 8.96 -6.66 7.72
CA ALA A 30 8.60 -5.26 7.90
C ALA A 30 8.75 -4.80 9.36
N LYS A 31 8.40 -5.64 10.34
CA LYS A 31 8.59 -5.35 11.76
C LYS A 31 10.07 -5.37 12.18
N GLN A 32 10.89 -6.24 11.59
CA GLN A 32 12.33 -6.28 11.85
C GLN A 32 13.03 -5.04 11.31
N LEU A 33 12.79 -4.70 10.05
CA LEU A 33 13.36 -3.52 9.39
C LEU A 33 12.93 -2.23 10.09
N LYS A 34 11.67 -2.14 10.54
CA LYS A 34 11.22 -0.99 11.35
C LYS A 34 12.05 -0.82 12.62
N LYS A 35 12.33 -1.89 13.37
CA LYS A 35 13.16 -1.81 14.59
C LYS A 35 14.59 -1.37 14.32
N GLU A 36 15.13 -1.74 13.16
CA GLU A 36 16.46 -1.32 12.73
C GLU A 36 16.47 0.17 12.34
N LEU A 37 15.47 0.60 11.57
CA LEU A 37 15.27 2.01 11.20
C LEU A 37 15.09 2.90 12.43
N ASP A 38 14.22 2.53 13.38
CA ASP A 38 13.95 3.32 14.59
C ASP A 38 15.23 3.56 15.43
N LYS A 39 16.22 2.63 15.37
CA LYS A 39 17.52 2.81 16.03
C LYS A 39 18.44 3.75 15.25
N ASN A 40 18.50 3.58 13.94
CA ASN A 40 19.47 4.24 13.07
C ASN A 40 19.02 5.65 12.61
N ILE A 41 17.71 5.94 12.60
CA ILE A 41 17.15 7.20 12.09
C ILE A 41 17.66 8.43 12.84
N THR A 42 18.04 8.27 14.12
CA THR A 42 18.61 9.34 14.95
C THR A 42 19.96 9.87 14.45
N SER A 43 20.64 9.13 13.56
CA SER A 43 21.90 9.55 12.95
C SER A 43 21.74 10.50 11.75
N VAL A 44 20.52 10.70 11.24
CA VAL A 44 20.23 11.46 10.00
C VAL A 44 19.34 12.68 10.27
N LYS A 45 19.44 13.25 11.49
CA LYS A 45 18.55 14.33 11.95
C LYS A 45 18.52 15.59 11.06
N ASP A 46 19.55 15.81 10.25
CA ASP A 46 19.66 17.02 9.44
C ASP A 46 19.06 16.88 8.03
N ASP A 47 18.73 15.66 7.59
CA ASP A 47 18.19 15.41 6.25
C ASP A 47 16.67 15.34 6.27
N LYS A 48 16.02 16.49 5.99
CA LYS A 48 14.56 16.62 5.96
C LYS A 48 13.90 15.64 4.98
N ASN A 49 14.53 15.30 3.86
CA ASN A 49 13.93 14.41 2.86
C ASN A 49 13.92 12.96 3.36
N VAL A 50 15.01 12.50 3.99
CA VAL A 50 15.07 11.16 4.60
C VAL A 50 14.07 11.05 5.75
N LEU A 51 13.96 12.08 6.59
CA LEU A 51 13.00 12.11 7.68
C LEU A 51 11.54 12.09 7.17
N LEU A 52 11.23 12.91 6.17
CA LEU A 52 9.91 12.90 5.54
C LEU A 52 9.60 11.53 4.92
N TYR A 53 10.56 10.92 4.21
CA TYR A 53 10.37 9.59 3.63
C TYR A 53 10.07 8.55 4.71
N HIS A 54 10.82 8.59 5.81
CA HIS A 54 10.59 7.74 6.97
C HIS A 54 9.20 7.93 7.58
N SER A 55 8.74 9.18 7.78
CA SER A 55 7.39 9.46 8.32
C SER A 55 6.29 8.97 7.38
N LEU A 56 6.44 9.17 6.06
CA LEU A 56 5.54 8.64 5.03
C LEU A 56 5.43 7.10 5.10
N LEU A 57 6.56 6.40 5.20
CA LEU A 57 6.57 4.94 5.30
C LEU A 57 6.00 4.44 6.63
N ASN A 58 6.20 5.16 7.73
CA ASN A 58 5.57 4.84 9.02
C ASN A 58 4.04 4.89 8.93
N PHE A 59 3.49 5.94 8.32
CA PHE A 59 2.05 6.01 8.06
C PHE A 59 1.58 4.81 7.22
N ARG A 60 2.31 4.49 6.15
CA ARG A 60 1.96 3.36 5.27
C ARG A 60 2.08 1.99 5.95
N TYR A 61 3.00 1.84 6.90
CA TYR A 61 3.13 0.67 7.75
C TYR A 61 1.98 0.58 8.77
N GLN A 62 1.63 1.68 9.43
CA GLN A 62 0.46 1.74 10.32
C GLN A 62 -0.81 1.36 9.57
N TYR A 63 -1.00 1.87 8.35
CA TYR A 63 -2.11 1.51 7.47
C TYR A 63 -2.18 0.00 7.20
N LEU A 64 -1.04 -0.67 7.07
CA LEU A 64 -1.00 -2.12 6.88
C LEU A 64 -1.34 -2.90 8.17
N MET A 65 -0.81 -2.45 9.30
CA MET A 65 -0.88 -3.17 10.57
C MET A 65 -2.23 -2.99 11.28
N ASP A 66 -2.74 -1.76 11.29
CA ASP A 66 -3.96 -1.39 11.99
C ASP A 66 -4.59 -0.17 11.32
N SER A 67 -5.26 -0.41 10.20
CA SER A 67 -5.95 0.65 9.46
C SER A 67 -7.06 1.31 10.28
N LEU A 68 -7.64 0.61 11.27
CA LEU A 68 -8.72 1.14 12.11
C LEU A 68 -8.22 2.17 13.13
N SER A 69 -6.94 2.11 13.49
CA SER A 69 -6.30 3.12 14.34
C SER A 69 -6.05 4.47 13.65
N ILE A 70 -6.22 4.56 12.32
CA ILE A 70 -5.93 5.78 11.58
C ILE A 70 -7.04 6.81 11.82
N GLY A 71 -6.66 7.91 12.47
CA GLY A 71 -7.50 9.07 12.70
C GLY A 71 -7.08 10.28 11.88
N LYS A 72 -7.79 11.40 12.08
CA LYS A 72 -7.48 12.69 11.43
C LYS A 72 -6.04 13.15 11.72
N ASP A 73 -5.53 12.80 12.90
CA ASP A 73 -4.23 13.25 13.38
C ASP A 73 -3.06 12.38 12.91
N SER A 74 -3.32 11.20 12.32
CA SER A 74 -2.30 10.24 11.91
C SER A 74 -1.38 10.72 10.78
N PHE A 75 -1.68 11.87 10.17
CA PHE A 75 -0.86 12.48 9.12
C PHE A 75 -0.19 13.80 9.55
N LYS A 76 -0.45 14.29 10.79
CA LYS A 76 0.04 15.59 11.28
C LYS A 76 1.56 15.73 11.27
N GLU A 77 2.27 14.66 11.60
CA GLU A 77 3.74 14.65 11.56
C GLU A 77 4.26 14.93 10.14
N ILE A 78 3.67 14.28 9.14
CA ILE A 78 4.05 14.45 7.72
C ILE A 78 3.70 15.87 7.25
N GLU A 79 2.61 16.46 7.72
CA GLU A 79 2.22 17.84 7.41
C GLU A 79 3.08 18.90 8.09
N SER A 80 3.86 18.53 9.10
CA SER A 80 4.81 19.46 9.72
C SER A 80 6.06 19.71 8.87
N PHE A 81 6.30 18.87 7.86
CA PHE A 81 7.35 19.07 6.87
C PHE A 81 6.88 19.99 5.75
N ASP A 82 7.83 20.68 5.12
CA ASP A 82 7.60 21.39 3.87
C ASP A 82 7.18 20.39 2.78
N ILE A 83 6.28 20.79 1.88
CA ILE A 83 5.89 19.96 0.73
C ILE A 83 7.16 19.66 -0.08
N PRO A 84 7.49 18.38 -0.34
CA PRO A 84 8.75 18.02 -0.98
C PRO A 84 8.79 18.54 -2.43
N THR A 85 9.95 19.03 -2.83
CA THR A 85 10.24 19.38 -4.23
C THR A 85 10.81 18.21 -5.02
N ASP A 86 11.30 17.18 -4.34
CA ASP A 86 11.72 15.91 -4.94
C ASP A 86 10.51 15.17 -5.51
N GLU A 87 10.55 14.85 -6.81
CA GLU A 87 9.39 14.33 -7.55
C GLU A 87 8.89 12.96 -7.01
N PRO A 88 9.76 11.96 -6.72
CA PRO A 88 9.33 10.72 -6.06
C PRO A 88 8.70 10.94 -4.68
N LEU A 89 9.30 11.76 -3.82
CA LEU A 89 8.75 12.08 -2.50
C LEU A 89 7.41 12.80 -2.60
N LEU A 90 7.25 13.71 -3.58
CA LEU A 90 6.00 14.41 -3.84
C LEU A 90 4.88 13.46 -4.29
N TYR A 91 5.21 12.46 -5.11
CA TYR A 91 4.30 11.36 -5.42
C TYR A 91 3.83 10.65 -4.14
N TYR A 92 4.76 10.19 -3.30
CA TYR A 92 4.40 9.46 -2.07
C TYR A 92 3.60 10.31 -1.09
N TYR A 93 3.96 11.59 -0.96
CA TYR A 93 3.20 12.55 -0.15
C TYR A 93 1.74 12.62 -0.59
N HIS A 94 1.49 12.87 -1.88
CA HIS A 94 0.12 12.95 -2.39
C HIS A 94 -0.60 11.59 -2.32
N PHE A 95 0.07 10.49 -2.66
CA PHE A 95 -0.54 9.18 -2.62
C PHE A 95 -0.99 8.78 -1.20
N PHE A 96 -0.12 8.95 -0.21
CA PHE A 96 -0.44 8.61 1.17
C PHE A 96 -1.41 9.61 1.81
N LYS A 97 -1.37 10.88 1.40
CA LYS A 97 -2.39 11.86 1.80
C LYS A 97 -3.77 11.47 1.25
N ALA A 98 -3.86 11.00 0.01
CA ALA A 98 -5.10 10.50 -0.56
C ALA A 98 -5.63 9.29 0.22
N MET A 99 -4.75 8.36 0.62
CA MET A 99 -5.11 7.21 1.45
C MET A 99 -5.62 7.65 2.84
N HIS A 100 -4.97 8.63 3.47
CA HIS A 100 -5.38 9.20 4.76
C HIS A 100 -6.75 9.88 4.67
N SER A 101 -6.94 10.76 3.69
CA SER A 101 -8.22 11.43 3.47
C SER A 101 -9.34 10.44 3.17
N ASN A 102 -9.08 9.40 2.38
CA ASN A 102 -10.06 8.36 2.08
C ASN A 102 -10.50 7.59 3.34
N ILE A 103 -9.56 7.16 4.19
CA ILE A 103 -9.90 6.38 5.38
C ILE A 103 -10.53 7.24 6.49
N THR A 104 -10.24 8.54 6.51
CA THR A 104 -10.84 9.49 7.47
C THR A 104 -12.14 10.14 6.98
N GLY A 105 -12.58 9.81 5.76
CA GLY A 105 -13.88 10.20 5.21
C GLY A 105 -13.91 11.52 4.45
N ASP A 106 -12.75 12.15 4.18
CA ASP A 106 -12.66 13.33 3.32
C ASP A 106 -12.44 12.92 1.86
N TYR A 107 -13.53 12.51 1.20
CA TYR A 107 -13.47 11.97 -0.16
C TYR A 107 -13.09 13.00 -1.23
N ASN A 108 -13.41 14.28 -1.01
CA ASN A 108 -13.05 15.35 -1.94
C ASN A 108 -11.54 15.59 -1.91
N LEU A 109 -10.97 15.72 -0.70
CA LEU A 109 -9.52 15.87 -0.55
C LEU A 109 -8.78 14.62 -1.02
N ALA A 110 -9.33 13.43 -0.77
CA ALA A 110 -8.79 12.18 -1.28
C ALA A 110 -8.71 12.17 -2.81
N LYS A 111 -9.78 12.61 -3.49
CA LYS A 111 -9.84 12.72 -4.95
C LYS A 111 -8.74 13.62 -5.49
N GLU A 112 -8.64 14.85 -4.96
CA GLU A 112 -7.62 15.82 -5.40
C GLU A 112 -6.21 15.26 -5.28
N HIS A 113 -5.90 14.59 -4.17
CA HIS A 113 -4.58 14.02 -3.96
C HIS A 113 -4.32 12.77 -4.80
N TYR A 114 -5.33 11.95 -5.09
CA TYR A 114 -5.19 10.86 -6.06
C TYR A 114 -4.89 11.39 -7.46
N GLU A 115 -5.56 12.46 -7.91
CA GLU A 115 -5.31 13.09 -9.21
C GLU A 115 -3.89 13.65 -9.29
N LYS A 116 -3.43 14.36 -8.25
CA LYS A 116 -2.05 14.86 -8.17
C LYS A 116 -1.03 13.71 -8.18
N ALA A 117 -1.28 12.64 -7.43
CA ALA A 117 -0.41 11.47 -7.39
C ALA A 117 -0.36 10.74 -8.74
N GLU A 118 -1.49 10.60 -9.45
CA GLU A 118 -1.52 9.93 -10.76
C GLU A 118 -0.68 10.66 -11.83
N ILE A 119 -0.67 12.00 -11.80
CA ILE A 119 0.19 12.81 -12.69
C ILE A 119 1.67 12.47 -12.46
N LYS A 120 2.08 12.40 -11.19
CA LYS A 120 3.46 12.13 -10.78
C LYS A 120 3.86 10.67 -10.95
N LEU A 121 2.91 9.74 -10.87
CA LEU A 121 3.14 8.30 -11.04
C LEU A 121 3.86 7.97 -12.36
N LYS A 122 3.64 8.76 -13.42
CA LYS A 122 4.30 8.59 -14.72
C LYS A 122 5.83 8.65 -14.64
N GLN A 123 6.38 9.27 -13.61
CA GLN A 123 7.81 9.39 -13.37
C GLN A 123 8.36 8.25 -12.50
N ILE A 124 7.50 7.40 -11.93
CA ILE A 124 7.89 6.28 -11.08
C ILE A 124 8.14 5.05 -11.97
N PRO A 125 9.40 4.58 -12.12
CA PRO A 125 9.72 3.45 -13.00
C PRO A 125 9.28 2.10 -12.43
N ASP A 126 9.05 2.02 -11.11
CA ASP A 126 8.64 0.78 -10.44
C ASP A 126 7.19 0.42 -10.80
N GLN A 127 7.02 -0.61 -11.63
CA GLN A 127 5.70 -1.09 -12.03
C GLN A 127 4.88 -1.62 -10.85
N LEU A 128 5.53 -2.20 -9.83
CA LEU A 128 4.81 -2.69 -8.64
C LEU A 128 4.23 -1.54 -7.83
N GLU A 129 4.88 -0.38 -7.84
CA GLU A 129 4.31 0.85 -7.27
C GLU A 129 3.09 1.32 -8.05
N GLN A 130 3.16 1.29 -9.38
CA GLN A 130 2.01 1.60 -10.23
C GLN A 130 0.83 0.64 -9.96
N ALA A 131 1.11 -0.64 -9.75
CA ALA A 131 0.09 -1.64 -9.42
C ALA A 131 -0.58 -1.36 -8.06
N GLU A 132 0.21 -1.04 -7.03
CA GLU A 132 -0.30 -0.61 -5.72
C GLU A 132 -1.17 0.63 -5.83
N PHE A 133 -0.72 1.64 -6.59
CA PHE A 133 -1.49 2.85 -6.84
C PHE A 133 -2.84 2.55 -7.47
N TYR A 134 -2.86 1.81 -8.58
CA TYR A 134 -4.11 1.48 -9.28
C TYR A 134 -5.05 0.61 -8.44
N PHE A 135 -4.51 -0.28 -7.61
CA PHE A 135 -5.31 -1.04 -6.66
C PHE A 135 -5.99 -0.13 -5.62
N LYS A 136 -5.24 0.81 -5.03
CA LYS A 136 -5.81 1.77 -4.05
C LYS A 136 -6.81 2.72 -4.69
N LEU A 137 -6.52 3.22 -5.89
CA LEU A 137 -7.44 4.05 -6.65
C LEU A 137 -8.74 3.30 -6.99
N SER A 138 -8.64 2.03 -7.38
CA SER A 138 -9.83 1.20 -7.64
C SER A 138 -10.69 0.98 -6.40
N THR A 139 -10.07 0.85 -5.23
CA THR A 139 -10.79 0.75 -3.95
C THR A 139 -11.54 2.05 -3.66
N PHE A 140 -10.89 3.20 -3.87
CA PHE A 140 -11.51 4.52 -3.74
C PHE A 140 -12.69 4.72 -4.70
N SER A 141 -12.52 4.38 -5.98
CA SER A 141 -13.61 4.43 -6.97
C SER A 141 -14.77 3.50 -6.61
N CYS A 142 -14.49 2.33 -6.05
CA CYS A 142 -15.53 1.41 -5.57
C CYS A 142 -16.31 2.00 -4.38
N HIS A 143 -15.64 2.62 -3.41
CA HIS A 143 -16.31 3.32 -2.29
C HIS A 143 -17.20 4.47 -2.78
N ASN A 144 -16.79 5.16 -3.85
CA ASN A 144 -17.56 6.22 -4.49
C ASN A 144 -18.57 5.72 -5.53
N GLN A 145 -18.87 4.41 -5.54
CA GLN A 145 -19.85 3.78 -6.44
C GLN A 145 -19.54 3.92 -7.94
N GLN A 146 -18.30 4.24 -8.30
CA GLN A 146 -17.82 4.34 -9.67
C GLN A 146 -17.33 2.97 -10.17
N TYR A 147 -18.21 1.98 -10.19
CA TYR A 147 -17.83 0.56 -10.37
C TYR A 147 -17.17 0.25 -11.72
N VAL A 148 -17.62 0.86 -12.82
CA VAL A 148 -16.99 0.70 -14.14
C VAL A 148 -15.54 1.21 -14.15
N LEU A 149 -15.31 2.35 -13.48
CA LEU A 149 -13.98 2.93 -13.33
C LEU A 149 -13.10 2.04 -12.43
N ALA A 150 -13.66 1.56 -11.32
CA ALA A 150 -12.98 0.63 -10.42
C ALA A 150 -12.55 -0.65 -11.15
N LEU A 151 -13.40 -1.21 -12.02
CA LEU A 151 -13.06 -2.37 -12.85
C LEU A 151 -11.87 -2.10 -13.77
N LYS A 152 -11.83 -0.94 -14.44
CA LYS A 152 -10.70 -0.55 -15.29
C LYS A 152 -9.39 -0.45 -14.49
N GLN A 153 -9.43 0.23 -13.35
CA GLN A 153 -8.26 0.45 -12.49
C GLN A 153 -7.76 -0.86 -11.86
N VAL A 154 -8.66 -1.69 -11.31
CA VAL A 154 -8.26 -2.96 -10.68
C VAL A 154 -7.73 -3.97 -11.71
N SER A 155 -8.24 -3.92 -12.95
CA SER A 155 -7.73 -4.76 -14.05
C SER A 155 -6.31 -4.38 -14.42
N LYS A 156 -6.00 -3.07 -14.46
CA LYS A 156 -4.63 -2.57 -14.67
C LYS A 156 -3.69 -3.01 -13.55
N ALA A 157 -4.11 -2.88 -12.29
CA ALA A 157 -3.32 -3.35 -11.15
C ALA A 157 -3.02 -4.87 -11.24
N LYS A 158 -4.06 -5.67 -11.53
CA LYS A 158 -3.93 -7.12 -11.67
C LYS A 158 -3.00 -7.52 -12.81
N GLU A 159 -3.10 -6.86 -13.96
CA GLU A 159 -2.24 -7.13 -15.12
C GLU A 159 -0.77 -6.96 -14.75
N ILE A 160 -0.43 -5.90 -14.02
CA ILE A 160 0.93 -5.64 -13.57
C ILE A 160 1.35 -6.68 -12.54
N PHE A 161 0.57 -6.91 -11.48
CA PHE A 161 0.93 -7.89 -10.45
C PHE A 161 1.15 -9.30 -11.02
N SER A 162 0.42 -9.68 -12.07
CA SER A 162 0.53 -11.00 -12.71
C SER A 162 1.86 -11.22 -13.44
N LYS A 163 2.66 -10.17 -13.67
CA LYS A 163 4.00 -10.25 -14.28
C LYS A 163 5.10 -10.58 -13.27
N TYR A 164 4.80 -10.57 -11.97
CA TYR A 164 5.79 -10.71 -10.89
C TYR A 164 5.43 -11.86 -9.95
N ASN A 165 6.43 -12.68 -9.61
CA ASN A 165 6.26 -13.76 -8.63
C ASN A 165 6.13 -13.20 -7.19
N GLY A 166 5.35 -13.87 -6.34
CA GLY A 166 5.19 -13.47 -4.93
C GLY A 166 4.10 -12.41 -4.68
N TYR A 167 3.31 -12.09 -5.71
CA TYR A 167 2.18 -11.14 -5.65
C TYR A 167 0.82 -11.83 -5.79
N GLU A 168 0.74 -13.14 -5.54
CA GLU A 168 -0.48 -13.94 -5.65
C GLU A 168 -1.58 -13.42 -4.71
N LEU A 169 -1.19 -12.93 -3.52
CA LEU A 169 -2.11 -12.31 -2.58
C LEU A 169 -2.72 -11.01 -3.14
N ASN A 170 -1.90 -10.16 -3.78
CA ASN A 170 -2.35 -8.92 -4.42
C ASN A 170 -3.29 -9.20 -5.60
N ILE A 171 -3.00 -10.24 -6.38
CA ILE A 171 -3.88 -10.73 -7.45
C ILE A 171 -5.22 -11.21 -6.85
N GLY A 172 -5.18 -11.94 -5.73
CA GLY A 172 -6.38 -12.33 -4.97
C GLY A 172 -7.22 -11.13 -4.55
N TYR A 173 -6.61 -10.06 -4.02
CA TYR A 173 -7.33 -8.83 -3.68
C TYR A 173 -7.92 -8.13 -4.91
N CYS A 174 -7.19 -8.09 -6.02
CA CYS A 174 -7.71 -7.52 -7.26
C CYS A 174 -8.94 -8.30 -7.75
N ASN A 175 -8.91 -9.63 -7.70
CA ASN A 175 -10.04 -10.46 -8.09
C ASN A 175 -11.25 -10.27 -7.15
N ASN A 176 -11.02 -10.10 -5.84
CA ASN A 176 -12.09 -9.80 -4.88
C ASN A 176 -12.79 -8.48 -5.19
N LEU A 177 -12.01 -7.42 -5.41
CA LEU A 177 -12.55 -6.10 -5.72
C LEU A 177 -13.26 -6.08 -7.10
N TYR A 178 -12.72 -6.81 -8.07
CA TYR A 178 -13.38 -7.02 -9.37
C TYR A 178 -14.74 -7.71 -9.19
N GLY A 179 -14.79 -8.81 -8.42
CA GLY A 179 -16.02 -9.52 -8.11
C GLY A 179 -17.04 -8.61 -7.41
N LEU A 180 -16.61 -7.86 -6.40
CA LEU A 180 -17.46 -6.88 -5.70
C LEU A 180 -18.09 -5.87 -6.68
N ALA A 181 -17.27 -5.26 -7.55
CA ALA A 181 -17.77 -4.31 -8.54
C ALA A 181 -18.77 -4.95 -9.52
N CYS A 182 -18.55 -6.19 -9.97
CA CYS A 182 -19.50 -6.91 -10.82
C CYS A 182 -20.84 -7.22 -10.12
N ILE A 183 -20.83 -7.54 -8.82
CA ILE A 183 -22.06 -7.73 -8.03
C ILE A 183 -22.89 -6.44 -8.07
N HIS A 184 -22.25 -5.30 -7.82
CA HIS A 184 -22.93 -4.00 -7.84
C HIS A 184 -23.45 -3.62 -9.23
N LEU A 185 -22.76 -4.02 -10.30
CA LEU A 185 -23.20 -3.82 -11.69
C LEU A 185 -24.26 -4.83 -12.16
N LYS A 186 -24.66 -5.80 -11.32
CA LYS A 186 -25.59 -6.90 -11.65
C LYS A 186 -25.11 -7.78 -12.81
N GLU A 187 -23.80 -7.81 -13.08
CA GLU A 187 -23.19 -8.72 -14.06
C GLU A 187 -22.86 -10.08 -13.39
N TYR A 188 -23.91 -10.85 -13.09
CA TYR A 188 -23.82 -12.06 -12.25
C TYR A 188 -22.92 -13.18 -12.83
N ILE A 189 -22.90 -13.36 -14.15
CA ILE A 189 -22.21 -14.50 -14.79
C ILE A 189 -20.68 -14.32 -14.74
N GLN A 190 -20.19 -13.11 -15.02
CA GLN A 190 -18.76 -12.77 -14.95
C GLN A 190 -18.25 -12.83 -13.50
N CYS A 191 -19.07 -12.37 -12.55
CA CYS A 191 -18.77 -12.36 -11.11
C CYS A 191 -18.54 -13.77 -10.54
N ARG A 192 -19.45 -14.72 -10.82
CA ARG A 192 -19.42 -16.04 -10.21
C ARG A 192 -18.13 -16.79 -10.53
N ARG A 193 -17.61 -16.67 -11.76
CA ARG A 193 -16.36 -17.30 -12.19
C ARG A 193 -15.14 -16.74 -11.44
N MET A 194 -15.15 -15.44 -11.10
CA MET A 194 -14.04 -14.79 -10.42
C MET A 194 -14.00 -15.09 -8.92
N SER A 195 -15.15 -15.13 -8.23
CA SER A 195 -15.19 -15.49 -6.81
C SER A 195 -14.63 -16.90 -6.53
N TYR A 196 -14.88 -17.86 -7.43
CA TYR A 196 -14.28 -19.21 -7.32
C TYR A 196 -12.76 -19.18 -7.48
N LEU A 197 -12.22 -18.33 -8.37
CA LEU A 197 -10.77 -18.14 -8.49
C LEU A 197 -10.19 -17.55 -7.20
N CYS A 198 -10.82 -16.54 -6.60
CA CYS A 198 -10.36 -15.96 -5.33
C CYS A 198 -10.25 -16.99 -4.20
N ILE A 199 -11.27 -17.84 -4.05
CA ILE A 199 -11.30 -18.89 -3.02
C ILE A 199 -10.15 -19.89 -3.25
N GLY A 200 -9.81 -20.18 -4.50
CA GLY A 200 -8.67 -21.03 -4.85
C GLY A 200 -7.30 -20.43 -4.52
N TYR A 201 -7.17 -19.10 -4.49
CA TYR A 201 -5.92 -18.39 -4.19
C TYR A 201 -5.70 -18.11 -2.70
N ILE A 202 -6.68 -18.35 -1.83
CA ILE A 202 -6.45 -18.30 -0.38
C ILE A 202 -5.47 -19.42 -0.04
N PRO A 203 -4.23 -19.12 0.42
CA PRO A 203 -3.32 -20.17 0.85
C PRO A 203 -4.05 -20.94 1.95
N LYS A 204 -4.13 -22.28 1.83
CA LYS A 204 -4.65 -23.13 2.90
C LYS A 204 -3.76 -22.96 4.14
N THR A 205 -4.03 -21.95 4.94
CA THR A 205 -3.41 -21.77 6.25
C THR A 205 -3.82 -22.96 7.10
N LYS A 206 -2.81 -23.70 7.56
CA LYS A 206 -2.92 -24.97 8.26
C LYS A 206 -4.06 -24.97 9.28
N ARG A 207 -5.10 -25.77 9.04
CA ARG A 207 -5.93 -26.34 10.10
C ARG A 207 -5.03 -27.24 10.96
N ARG A 208 -4.40 -26.68 11.99
CA ARG A 208 -4.00 -27.46 13.17
C ARG A 208 -5.11 -27.31 14.18
N THR A 209 -6.08 -28.20 14.13
CA THR A 209 -7.00 -28.46 15.24
C THR A 209 -6.91 -29.94 15.58
N SER A 210 -6.39 -30.19 16.78
CA SER A 210 -6.84 -31.21 17.72
C SER A 210 -6.98 -32.65 17.21
N ASN A 211 -5.88 -33.41 17.25
CA ASN A 211 -5.92 -34.83 17.57
C ASN A 211 -5.25 -35.01 18.93
N LEU A 212 -5.95 -34.64 20.00
CA LEU A 212 -5.72 -35.20 21.32
C LEU A 212 -7.08 -35.29 22.01
N ILE A 213 -7.32 -36.43 22.66
CA ILE A 213 -8.54 -36.89 23.34
C ILE A 213 -9.43 -37.80 22.47
N ARG A 214 -8.97 -39.05 22.32
CA ARG A 214 -9.77 -40.28 22.45
C ARG A 214 -8.82 -41.49 22.51
N SER A 215 -8.26 -41.72 23.70
CA SER A 215 -7.74 -43.03 24.13
C SER A 215 -7.37 -42.98 25.61
N THR A 216 -8.38 -43.11 26.47
CA THR A 216 -8.41 -43.86 27.74
C THR A 216 -9.85 -43.88 28.18
#